data_AF-A0A0K0SV32-F1
#
_entry.id   AF-A0A0K0SV32-F1
#
_cell.length_a   1.000
_cell.length_b   1.000
_cell.length_c   1.000
_cell.angle_alpha   90.00
_cell.angle_beta   90.00
_cell.angle_gamma   90.00
#
_symmetry.space_group_name_H-M   'P 1'
#
loop_
_entity.id
_entity.type
_entity.pdbx_description
1 polymer ?
#
loop_
_entity_poly.entity_id
_entity_poly.type
_entity_poly.pdbx_seq_one_letter_code
_entity_poly.pdbx_strand_id
1 'polypeptide(L)'
;MTKEREQSLTFSHWGFAEWFCRRLKPIREQLRGPEAKGVNIVNLMLHETPEHAWFPNEWRQRANSFNYSLIYDLSTLENQQPIENIQNLMQLYANLAEQAPWPQVRALVPQLGEPLSEIDKVTLLPYLQWPRGEKVSDAHAKRILKGSLTHQSSGTGEKVLL
;
A
#
# COMPACT_ATOMS: atom_id res chain seq x y z
N MET A 1 20.94 -7.40 7.33
CA MET A 1 19.69 -8.08 6.93
C MET A 1 20.07 -9.33 6.14
N THR A 2 19.52 -10.51 6.45
CA THR A 2 19.79 -11.75 5.69
C THR A 2 19.04 -11.72 4.35
N LYS A 3 19.60 -12.35 3.30
CA LYS A 3 19.04 -12.30 1.93
C LYS A 3 17.63 -12.88 1.84
N GLU A 4 17.31 -13.87 2.66
CA GLU A 4 15.99 -14.52 2.74
C GLU A 4 14.92 -13.61 3.34
N ARG A 5 15.27 -12.90 4.42
CA ARG A 5 14.42 -11.90 5.09
C ARG A 5 14.03 -10.77 4.13
N GLU A 6 15.01 -10.28 3.40
CA GLU A 6 14.81 -9.23 2.40
C GLU A 6 13.87 -9.70 1.28
N GLN A 7 14.09 -10.90 0.75
CA GLN A 7 13.20 -11.48 -0.27
C GLN A 7 11.76 -11.62 0.25
N SER A 8 11.56 -12.08 1.47
CA SER A 8 10.22 -12.22 2.07
C SER A 8 9.47 -10.89 2.15
N LEU A 9 10.13 -9.82 2.63
CA LEU A 9 9.54 -8.48 2.70
C LEU A 9 9.27 -7.91 1.30
N THR A 10 10.20 -8.07 0.37
CA THR A 10 10.03 -7.67 -1.02
C THR A 10 8.81 -8.34 -1.64
N PHE A 11 8.68 -9.67 -1.54
CA PHE A 11 7.56 -10.40 -2.14
C PHE A 11 6.19 -10.05 -1.54
N SER A 12 6.11 -9.92 -0.21
CA SER A 12 4.85 -9.61 0.50
C SER A 12 4.33 -8.19 0.24
N HIS A 13 5.21 -7.25 -0.12
CA HIS A 13 4.85 -5.85 -0.33
C HIS A 13 5.07 -5.40 -1.79
N TRP A 14 5.53 -6.29 -2.68
CA TRP A 14 5.86 -5.99 -4.08
C TRP A 14 4.69 -5.37 -4.86
N GLY A 15 3.48 -5.91 -4.70
CA GLY A 15 2.31 -5.42 -5.42
C GLY A 15 1.68 -4.17 -4.82
N PHE A 16 2.06 -3.79 -3.59
CA PHE A 16 1.48 -2.63 -2.92
C PHE A 16 1.68 -1.35 -3.71
N ALA A 17 2.84 -1.15 -4.35
CA ALA A 17 3.16 0.04 -5.13
C ALA A 17 2.10 0.36 -6.20
N GLU A 18 1.59 -0.69 -6.86
CA GLU A 18 0.58 -0.54 -7.91
C GLU A 18 -0.78 -0.14 -7.33
N TRP A 19 -1.21 -0.76 -6.23
CA TRP A 19 -2.41 -0.36 -5.49
C TRP A 19 -2.27 1.06 -4.92
N PHE A 20 -1.07 1.40 -4.45
CA PHE A 20 -0.78 2.69 -3.83
C PHE A 20 -0.91 3.84 -4.83
N CYS A 21 -0.46 3.65 -6.07
CA CYS A 21 -0.71 4.58 -7.17
C CYS A 21 -2.21 4.87 -7.38
N ARG A 22 -3.08 3.87 -7.14
CA ARG A 22 -4.53 4.04 -7.19
C ARG A 22 -5.03 4.90 -6.03
N ARG A 23 -4.55 4.66 -4.80
CA ARG A 23 -4.92 5.47 -3.62
C ARG A 23 -4.52 6.93 -3.78
N LEU A 24 -3.35 7.21 -4.37
CA LEU A 24 -2.86 8.57 -4.58
C LEU A 24 -3.49 9.29 -5.79
N LYS A 25 -4.33 8.61 -6.57
CA LYS A 25 -4.98 9.18 -7.75
C LYS A 25 -5.70 10.52 -7.48
N PRO A 26 -6.46 10.71 -6.39
CA PRO A 26 -7.13 11.98 -6.12
C PRO A 26 -6.16 13.16 -5.99
N ILE A 27 -4.98 12.96 -5.38
CA ILE A 27 -3.96 14.01 -5.25
C ILE A 27 -3.31 14.32 -6.60
N ARG A 28 -3.04 13.29 -7.42
CA ARG A 28 -2.53 13.51 -8.79
C ARG A 28 -3.50 14.32 -9.64
N GLU A 29 -4.81 14.15 -9.42
CA GLU A 29 -5.84 14.92 -10.11
C GLU A 29 -5.97 16.35 -9.59
N GLN A 30 -5.61 16.63 -8.33
CA GLN A 30 -5.59 17.96 -7.74
C GLN A 30 -4.30 18.74 -8.09
N LEU A 31 -3.16 18.07 -8.20
CA LEU A 31 -1.85 18.66 -8.51
C LEU A 31 -1.68 19.08 -9.98
N ARG A 32 -2.75 19.32 -10.75
CA ARG A 32 -2.70 19.66 -12.19
C ARG A 32 -1.95 20.99 -12.44
N GLY A 33 -0.64 20.89 -12.65
CA GLY A 33 0.27 21.99 -12.94
C GLY A 33 1.71 21.50 -13.18
N PRO A 34 2.68 22.40 -13.43
CA PRO A 34 4.11 22.04 -13.53
C PRO A 34 4.61 21.25 -12.31
N GLU A 35 3.96 21.46 -11.17
CA GLU A 35 4.19 20.76 -9.90
C GLU A 35 3.93 19.25 -10.01
N ALA A 36 2.90 18.76 -10.73
CA ALA A 36 2.70 17.33 -10.95
C ALA A 36 3.71 16.69 -11.90
N LYS A 37 4.31 17.46 -12.82
CA LYS A 37 5.31 16.94 -13.78
C LYS A 37 6.62 16.54 -13.11
N GLY A 38 6.88 17.04 -11.89
CA GLY A 38 8.02 16.64 -11.07
C GLY A 38 7.74 15.46 -10.14
N VAL A 39 6.48 15.09 -9.89
CA VAL A 39 6.07 14.14 -8.82
C VAL A 39 6.23 12.68 -9.27
N ASN A 40 7.48 12.26 -9.43
CA ASN A 40 7.94 10.94 -9.02
C ASN A 40 8.67 11.05 -7.66
N ILE A 41 8.28 12.03 -6.83
CA ILE A 41 9.13 12.56 -5.72
C ILE A 41 9.18 11.61 -4.52
N VAL A 42 8.26 10.66 -4.40
CA VAL A 42 8.33 9.68 -3.32
C VAL A 42 8.33 8.29 -3.90
N ASN A 43 9.52 7.83 -4.29
CA ASN A 43 9.74 6.40 -4.34
C ASN A 43 9.84 5.94 -2.89
N LEU A 44 8.69 5.60 -2.31
CA LEU A 44 8.64 4.99 -0.98
C LEU A 44 9.51 3.74 -1.09
N MET A 45 10.66 3.77 -0.42
CA MET A 45 11.80 2.85 -0.65
C MET A 45 11.56 1.44 -0.11
N LEU A 46 10.41 0.88 -0.45
CA LEU A 46 10.11 -0.53 -0.46
C LEU A 46 9.65 -1.00 -1.85
N HIS A 47 9.66 -0.11 -2.85
CA HIS A 47 8.94 -0.34 -4.09
C HIS A 47 9.84 -0.23 -5.30
N GLU A 48 10.11 -1.37 -5.86
CA GLU A 48 10.31 -1.49 -7.28
C GLU A 48 8.93 -1.35 -7.93
N THR A 49 8.76 -0.33 -8.76
CA THR A 49 7.57 -0.24 -9.61
C THR A 49 7.66 -1.38 -10.61
N PRO A 50 6.67 -2.29 -10.73
CA PRO A 50 6.73 -3.37 -11.74
C PRO A 50 6.86 -2.84 -13.17
N GLU A 51 6.40 -1.60 -13.40
CA GLU A 51 6.57 -0.87 -14.68
C GLU A 51 8.02 -0.47 -14.97
N HIS A 52 8.88 -0.39 -13.93
CA HIS A 52 10.27 0.06 -14.00
C HIS A 52 11.28 -1.01 -13.55
N ALA A 53 10.81 -2.14 -13.02
CA ALA A 53 11.59 -3.27 -12.56
C ALA A 53 10.88 -4.56 -13.00
N TRP A 54 11.50 -5.30 -13.92
CA TRP A 54 10.91 -6.52 -14.50
C TRP A 54 10.92 -7.69 -13.50
N PHE A 55 11.84 -7.67 -12.53
CA PHE A 55 12.02 -8.70 -11.50
C PHE A 55 12.25 -8.10 -10.10
N PRO A 56 11.91 -8.83 -9.02
CA PRO A 56 12.25 -8.42 -7.67
C PRO A 56 13.74 -8.23 -7.40
N ASN A 57 14.08 -7.13 -6.72
CA ASN A 57 15.40 -6.69 -6.28
C ASN A 57 16.29 -6.01 -7.35
N GLU A 58 15.72 -5.50 -8.46
CA GLU A 58 16.43 -4.71 -9.48
C GLU A 58 16.80 -3.28 -9.03
N TRP A 59 15.95 -2.57 -8.27
CA TRP A 59 16.27 -1.25 -7.71
C TRP A 59 17.38 -1.33 -6.66
N ARG A 60 17.56 -2.47 -5.99
CA ARG A 60 18.70 -2.68 -5.08
C ARG A 60 20.03 -2.45 -5.79
N GLN A 61 20.14 -2.82 -7.06
CA GLN A 61 21.38 -2.57 -7.82
C GLN A 61 21.68 -1.06 -7.94
N ARG A 62 20.63 -0.22 -7.86
CA ARG A 62 20.73 1.25 -7.84
C ARG A 62 20.82 1.84 -6.43
N ALA A 63 20.46 1.08 -5.39
CA ALA A 63 20.52 1.55 -4.00
C ALA A 63 21.90 2.11 -3.63
N ASN A 64 22.97 1.42 -4.03
CA ASN A 64 24.35 1.85 -3.79
C ASN A 64 24.76 3.14 -4.54
N SER A 65 23.91 3.67 -5.42
CA SER A 65 24.14 4.92 -6.15
C SER A 65 23.44 6.14 -5.55
N PHE A 66 22.63 5.95 -4.50
CA PHE A 66 21.92 7.04 -3.83
C PHE A 66 22.63 7.46 -2.55
N ASN A 67 22.57 8.76 -2.25
CA ASN A 67 22.89 9.27 -0.92
C ASN A 67 21.61 9.28 -0.08
N TYR A 68 21.68 8.66 1.10
CA TYR A 68 20.55 8.53 2.01
C TYR A 68 20.67 9.50 3.17
N SER A 69 19.64 10.31 3.40
CA SER A 69 19.56 11.15 4.59
C SER A 69 19.04 10.40 5.81
N LEU A 70 18.26 9.32 5.60
CA LEU A 70 17.61 8.51 6.65
C LEU A 70 17.51 7.05 6.22
N ILE A 71 17.69 6.12 7.16
CA ILE A 71 17.55 4.68 6.98
C ILE A 71 16.64 4.15 8.10
N TYR A 72 15.65 3.33 7.74
CA TYR A 72 14.72 2.70 8.68
C TYR A 72 14.98 1.19 8.75
N ASP A 73 15.00 0.64 9.97
CA ASP A 73 14.95 -0.80 10.16
C ASP A 73 13.50 -1.27 10.06
N LEU A 74 13.24 -2.15 9.09
CA LEU A 74 11.92 -2.74 8.83
C LEU A 74 11.74 -4.09 9.53
N SER A 75 12.63 -4.40 10.46
CA SER A 75 12.67 -5.70 11.11
C SER A 75 11.36 -6.10 11.78
N THR A 76 10.65 -5.13 12.32
CA THR A 76 9.38 -5.32 13.02
C THR A 76 8.22 -5.73 12.11
N LEU A 77 8.35 -5.56 10.80
CA LEU A 77 7.29 -5.88 9.83
C LEU A 77 7.18 -7.38 9.53
N GLU A 78 8.20 -8.17 9.84
CA GLU A 78 8.24 -9.61 9.48
C GLU A 78 7.14 -10.43 10.14
N ASN A 79 6.83 -10.12 11.39
CA ASN A 79 5.92 -10.92 12.20
C ASN A 79 4.49 -10.36 12.20
N GLN A 80 4.24 -9.30 11.44
CA GLN A 80 2.96 -8.61 11.35
C GLN A 80 2.23 -8.99 10.07
N GLN A 81 0.91 -8.86 10.06
CA GLN A 81 0.15 -9.09 8.84
C GLN A 81 0.52 -8.02 7.80
N PRO A 82 0.74 -8.38 6.53
CA PRO A 82 1.10 -7.41 5.49
C PRO A 82 0.16 -6.21 5.40
N ILE A 83 -1.14 -6.42 5.67
CA ILE A 83 -2.13 -5.34 5.67
C ILE A 83 -1.92 -4.33 6.81
N GLU A 84 -1.49 -4.79 7.98
CA GLU A 84 -1.16 -3.95 9.14
C GLU A 84 0.14 -3.20 8.88
N ASN A 85 1.13 -3.87 8.28
CA ASN A 85 2.38 -3.24 7.84
C ASN A 85 2.12 -2.07 6.90
N ILE A 86 1.23 -2.24 5.91
CA ILE A 86 0.88 -1.17 4.98
C ILE A 86 0.28 0.03 5.71
N GLN A 87 -0.61 -0.19 6.67
CA GLN A 87 -1.21 0.89 7.45
C GLN A 87 -0.16 1.64 8.28
N ASN A 88 0.75 0.92 8.94
CA ASN A 88 1.85 1.50 9.71
C ASN A 88 2.83 2.27 8.82
N LEU A 89 3.19 1.71 7.67
CA LEU A 89 4.06 2.34 6.68
C LEU A 89 3.42 3.62 6.14
N MET A 90 2.13 3.60 5.80
CA MET A 90 1.42 4.79 5.33
C MET A 90 1.46 5.93 6.35
N GLN A 91 1.23 5.63 7.64
CA GLN A 91 1.32 6.64 8.70
C GLN A 91 2.75 7.18 8.86
N LEU A 92 3.76 6.30 8.83
CA LEU A 92 5.16 6.72 8.84
C LEU A 92 5.44 7.69 7.69
N TYR A 93 4.97 7.36 6.49
CA TYR A 93 5.16 8.19 5.31
C TYR A 93 4.38 9.49 5.35
N ALA A 94 3.18 9.53 5.97
CA ALA A 94 2.45 10.77 6.22
C ALA A 94 3.29 11.72 7.08
N ASN A 95 3.87 11.21 8.17
CA ASN A 95 4.69 11.99 9.08
C ASN A 95 5.97 12.53 8.40
N LEU A 96 6.59 11.72 7.53
CA LEU A 96 7.76 12.15 6.74
C LEU A 96 7.39 13.18 5.68
N ALA A 97 6.25 12.99 5.02
CA ALA A 97 5.77 13.89 3.99
C ALA A 97 5.41 15.27 4.56
N GLU A 98 4.89 15.33 5.79
CA GLU A 98 4.56 16.57 6.48
C GLU A 98 5.79 17.46 6.72
N GLN A 99 6.92 16.86 7.04
CA GLN A 99 8.19 17.55 7.29
C GLN A 99 8.98 17.85 6.01
N ALA A 100 8.53 17.36 4.86
CA ALA A 100 9.26 17.53 3.61
C ALA A 100 9.27 19.00 3.16
N PRO A 101 10.41 19.50 2.63
CA PRO A 101 10.52 20.89 2.17
C PRO A 101 9.67 21.16 0.92
N TRP A 102 9.35 20.12 0.14
CA TRP A 102 8.62 20.22 -1.12
C TRP A 102 7.09 20.25 -0.91
N PRO A 103 6.37 21.30 -1.37
CA PRO A 103 4.92 21.39 -1.26
C PRO A 103 4.17 20.20 -1.88
N GLN A 104 4.70 19.64 -2.97
CA GLN A 104 4.06 18.51 -3.65
C GLN A 104 4.11 17.22 -2.83
N VAL A 105 5.12 17.08 -1.96
CA VAL A 105 5.23 15.95 -1.03
C VAL A 105 4.26 16.14 0.13
N ARG A 106 4.19 17.35 0.70
CA ARG A 106 3.22 17.67 1.76
C ARG A 106 1.77 17.46 1.32
N ALA A 107 1.46 17.65 0.04
CA ALA A 107 0.13 17.38 -0.50
C ALA A 107 -0.31 15.90 -0.40
N LEU A 108 0.61 14.96 -0.17
CA LEU A 108 0.31 13.54 0.00
C LEU A 108 -0.24 13.22 1.41
N VAL A 109 0.08 14.05 2.41
CA VAL A 109 -0.21 13.80 3.83
C VAL A 109 -1.68 13.39 4.08
N PRO A 110 -2.70 14.05 3.52
CA PRO A 110 -4.09 13.66 3.78
C PRO A 110 -4.39 12.21 3.38
N GLN A 111 -3.94 11.77 2.20
CA GLN A 111 -4.22 10.41 1.71
C GLN A 111 -3.40 9.33 2.42
N LEU A 112 -2.21 9.68 2.91
CA LEU A 112 -1.33 8.77 3.65
C LEU A 112 -1.74 8.63 5.12
N GLY A 113 -2.22 9.71 5.73
CA GLY A 113 -2.68 9.70 7.13
C GLY A 113 -4.06 9.09 7.33
N GLU A 114 -4.86 8.93 6.27
CA GLU A 114 -6.14 8.24 6.36
C GLU A 114 -5.95 6.72 6.56
N PRO A 115 -6.58 6.12 7.59
CA PRO A 115 -6.60 4.67 7.76
C PRO A 115 -7.16 3.94 6.52
N LEU A 116 -6.78 2.67 6.37
CA LEU A 116 -7.35 1.82 5.32
C LEU A 116 -8.83 1.54 5.60
N SER A 117 -9.70 1.94 4.67
CA SER A 117 -11.11 1.53 4.71
C SER A 117 -11.27 0.03 4.43
N GLU A 118 -12.43 -0.56 4.73
CA GLU A 118 -12.70 -1.96 4.38
C GLU A 118 -12.62 -2.21 2.85
N ILE A 119 -13.01 -1.21 2.05
CA ILE A 119 -12.87 -1.26 0.59
C ILE A 119 -11.39 -1.29 0.20
N ASP A 120 -10.57 -0.45 0.84
CA ASP A 120 -9.12 -0.44 0.62
C ASP A 120 -8.51 -1.78 0.94
N LYS A 121 -8.86 -2.38 2.09
CA LYS A 121 -8.40 -3.70 2.50
C LYS A 121 -8.73 -4.77 1.46
N VAL A 122 -9.99 -4.85 1.01
CA VAL A 122 -10.44 -5.83 0.00
C VAL A 122 -9.71 -5.66 -1.33
N THR A 123 -9.48 -4.42 -1.75
CA THR A 123 -8.83 -4.14 -3.03
C THR A 123 -7.31 -4.22 -2.98
N LEU A 124 -6.71 -4.08 -1.81
CA LEU A 124 -5.28 -4.22 -1.55
C LEU A 124 -4.86 -5.69 -1.47
N LEU A 125 -5.68 -6.56 -0.89
CA LEU A 125 -5.35 -7.98 -0.67
C LEU A 125 -4.77 -8.71 -1.90
N PRO A 126 -5.32 -8.59 -3.13
CA PRO A 126 -4.74 -9.25 -4.32
C PRO A 126 -3.30 -8.84 -4.63
N TYR A 127 -2.89 -7.65 -4.20
CA TYR A 127 -1.56 -7.09 -4.42
C TYR A 127 -0.53 -7.54 -3.38
N LEU A 128 -0.98 -8.00 -2.21
CA LEU A 128 -0.12 -8.49 -1.12
C LEU A 128 0.15 -10.01 -1.21
N GLN A 129 -0.35 -10.67 -2.26
CA GLN A 129 -0.25 -12.12 -2.46
C GLN A 129 0.68 -12.48 -3.61
N TRP A 130 1.35 -13.64 -3.48
CA TRP A 130 2.07 -14.28 -4.57
C TRP A 130 1.66 -15.75 -4.72
N PRO A 131 1.28 -16.23 -5.92
CA PRO A 131 1.03 -15.44 -7.13
C PRO A 131 -0.07 -14.39 -6.91
N ARG A 132 -0.07 -13.32 -7.70
CA ARG A 132 -1.03 -12.24 -7.53
C ARG A 132 -2.46 -12.74 -7.76
N GLY A 133 -3.36 -12.33 -6.88
CA GLY A 133 -4.79 -12.59 -7.03
C GLY A 133 -5.44 -11.74 -8.12
N GLU A 134 -6.70 -12.02 -8.42
CA GLU A 134 -7.48 -11.21 -9.35
C GLU A 134 -7.71 -9.79 -8.79
N LYS A 135 -7.46 -8.77 -9.61
CA LYS A 135 -7.65 -7.38 -9.19
C LYS A 135 -9.12 -7.09 -8.92
N VAL A 136 -9.40 -6.47 -7.78
CA VAL A 136 -10.77 -6.11 -7.38
C VAL A 136 -10.99 -4.61 -7.58
N SER A 137 -12.02 -4.26 -8.36
CA SER A 137 -12.47 -2.87 -8.50
C SER A 137 -13.26 -2.41 -7.28
N ASP A 138 -13.31 -1.11 -7.01
CA ASP A 138 -14.06 -0.56 -5.86
C ASP A 138 -15.55 -0.93 -5.91
N ALA A 139 -16.14 -0.95 -7.12
CA ALA A 139 -17.52 -1.36 -7.32
C ALA A 139 -17.76 -2.84 -7.00
N HIS A 140 -16.75 -3.70 -7.22
CA HIS A 140 -16.81 -5.10 -6.85
C HIS A 140 -16.57 -5.29 -5.34
N ALA A 141 -15.58 -4.60 -4.76
CA ALA A 141 -15.32 -4.61 -3.33
C ALA A 141 -16.55 -4.19 -2.50
N LYS A 142 -17.24 -3.12 -2.92
CA LYS A 142 -18.50 -2.68 -2.30
C LYS A 142 -19.58 -3.76 -2.32
N ARG A 143 -19.67 -4.54 -3.41
CA ARG A 143 -20.63 -5.65 -3.53
C ARG A 143 -20.27 -6.81 -2.60
N ILE A 144 -18.99 -7.18 -2.52
CA ILE A 144 -18.49 -8.21 -1.61
C ILE A 144 -18.86 -7.86 -0.17
N LEU A 145 -18.50 -6.64 0.27
CA LEU A 145 -18.77 -6.17 1.63
C LEU A 145 -20.27 -6.10 1.96
N LYS A 146 -21.10 -5.71 0.99
CA LYS A 146 -22.57 -5.72 1.14
C LYS A 146 -23.13 -7.15 1.30
N GLY A 147 -22.59 -8.11 0.55
CA GLY A 147 -22.96 -9.53 0.65
C GLY A 147 -22.56 -10.19 1.97
N SER A 148 -21.40 -9.81 2.53
CA SER A 148 -20.94 -10.28 3.84
C SER A 148 -21.84 -9.80 4.99
N LEU A 149 -22.37 -8.58 4.90
CA LEU A 149 -23.31 -8.04 5.89
C LEU A 149 -24.68 -8.73 5.86
N THR A 150 -25.13 -9.20 4.69
CA THR A 150 -26.41 -9.94 4.56
C THR A 150 -26.34 -11.39 5.05
N HIS A 151 -25.15 -12.01 5.07
CA HIS A 151 -24.99 -13.37 5.61
C HIS A 151 -24.77 -13.39 7.13
N GLN A 152 -24.32 -12.29 7.74
CA GLN A 152 -24.23 -12.18 9.21
C GLN A 152 -25.58 -11.91 9.89
N SER A 153 -26.57 -11.38 9.16
CA SER A 153 -27.92 -11.12 9.70
C SER A 153 -28.89 -12.30 9.61
N SER A 154 -28.51 -13.41 8.98
CA SER A 154 -29.35 -14.62 8.86
C SER A 154 -29.02 -15.71 9.90
N GLY A 155 -28.23 -15.38 10.93
CA GLY A 155 -27.61 -16.35 11.86
C GLY A 155 -28.16 -16.38 13.28
N THR A 156 -29.39 -15.91 13.54
CA THR A 156 -30.08 -16.13 14.84
C THR A 156 -31.58 -16.32 14.60
N GLY A 157 -31.98 -17.58 14.49
CA GLY A 157 -33.37 -17.99 14.32
C GLY A 157 -33.47 -19.49 14.57
N GLU A 158 -32.92 -19.92 15.71
CA GLU A 158 -33.04 -21.28 16.21
C GLU A 158 -34.52 -21.60 16.36
N LYS A 159 -35.04 -22.46 15.47
CA LYS A 159 -36.32 -23.12 15.64
C LYS A 159 -36.21 -24.06 16.82
N VAL A 160 -36.72 -23.65 17.98
CA VAL A 160 -37.13 -24.59 19.02
C VAL A 160 -38.55 -25.02 18.70
N LEU A 161 -38.66 -26.20 18.06
CA LEU A 161 -39.84 -27.04 18.05
C LEU A 161 -39.37 -28.39 18.60
N LEU A 162 -39.55 -28.57 19.91
CA LEU A 162 -40.17 -29.71 20.60
C LEU A 162 -39.98 -29.53 22.12
#